data_AF-A0A813E7S4-F1
#
_entry.id   AF-A0A813E7S4-F1
#
_cell.length_a   1.000
_cell.length_b   1.000
_cell.length_c   1.000
_cell.angle_alpha   90.00
_cell.angle_beta   90.00
_cell.angle_gamma   90.00
#
_symmetry.space_group_name_H-M   'P 1'
#
loop_
_entity.id
_entity.type
_entity.pdbx_description
1 polymer ?
#
loop_
_entity_poly.entity_id
_entity_poly.type
_entity_poly.pdbx_seq_one_letter_code
_entity_poly.pdbx_strand_id
1 'polypeptide(L)'
;GPVTYLASKRQVGGVVLHSPLLSGIKVVDPKPDSCCRPSCMWSCFDFYPNDRRVRTITCPVFIMHGQRDDIIPFYHGFRLHKATQKASRWPGYFPARAGHNDLVETDMRAYFGEISSFLHDVKRIASGIQVEPPSNEKPQQVQMVVKTSTAAPEVFAEGTRIGNDFLGSHPEPKAGPEDGRYEQLRKGNICVPGGVGIGASALAPL
;
A
#
# COMPACT_ATOMS: atom_id res chain seq x y z
N GLY A 1 -2.33 -1.15 9.03
CA GLY A 1 -0.91 -0.84 8.99
C GLY A 1 -0.58 0.08 10.15
N PRO A 2 0.72 0.31 10.37
CA PRO A 2 1.21 1.26 11.37
C PRO A 2 0.72 2.69 11.12
N VAL A 3 0.73 3.15 9.87
CA VAL A 3 0.35 4.53 9.50
C VAL A 3 -1.10 4.85 9.87
N THR A 4 -2.06 4.02 9.45
CA THR A 4 -3.48 4.20 9.78
C THR A 4 -3.76 4.05 11.28
N TYR A 5 -2.99 3.20 11.98
CA TYR A 5 -3.08 3.08 13.43
C TYR A 5 -2.62 4.36 14.11
N LEU A 6 -1.45 4.88 13.74
CA LEU A 6 -0.91 6.12 14.30
C LEU A 6 -1.87 7.29 14.08
N ALA A 7 -2.34 7.48 12.85
CA ALA A 7 -3.28 8.53 12.49
C ALA A 7 -4.67 8.40 13.17
N SER A 8 -5.07 7.18 13.56
CA SER A 8 -6.30 6.96 14.34
C SER A 8 -6.16 7.30 15.82
N LYS A 9 -4.92 7.47 16.33
CA LYS A 9 -4.62 7.65 17.75
C LYS A 9 -3.94 8.98 18.07
N ARG A 10 -3.33 9.62 17.08
CA ARG A 10 -2.56 10.85 17.24
C ARG A 10 -2.98 11.86 16.20
N GLN A 11 -2.86 13.13 16.56
CA GLN A 11 -3.05 14.22 15.61
C GLN A 11 -1.82 14.27 14.69
N VAL A 12 -2.07 14.10 13.39
CA VAL A 12 -1.06 14.21 12.33
C VAL A 12 -1.56 15.19 11.27
N GLY A 13 -0.65 15.85 10.55
CA GLY A 13 -1.02 16.86 9.56
C GLY A 13 -1.67 16.29 8.30
N GLY A 14 -1.34 15.05 7.94
CA GLY A 14 -1.90 14.34 6.81
C GLY A 14 -1.31 12.93 6.70
N VAL A 15 -1.96 12.09 5.90
CA VAL A 15 -1.58 10.69 5.69
C VAL A 15 -1.50 10.41 4.19
N VAL A 16 -0.39 9.82 3.75
CA VAL A 16 -0.24 9.26 2.41
C VAL A 16 -0.17 7.74 2.53
N LEU A 17 -1.02 7.03 1.77
CA LEU A 17 -1.05 5.57 1.71
C LEU A 17 -0.73 5.12 0.29
N HIS A 18 0.39 4.42 0.14
CA HIS A 18 0.87 3.89 -1.13
C HIS A 18 0.53 2.39 -1.23
N SER A 19 -0.18 2.00 -2.29
CA SER A 19 -0.68 0.65 -2.57
C SER A 19 -1.24 -0.07 -1.32
N PRO A 20 -2.18 0.56 -0.56
CA PRO A 20 -2.55 0.05 0.75
C PRO A 20 -3.48 -1.16 0.67
N LEU A 21 -3.33 -2.04 1.64
CA LEU A 21 -4.28 -3.11 1.92
C LEU A 21 -5.46 -2.65 2.80
N LEU A 22 -6.62 -3.32 2.67
CA LEU A 22 -7.79 -3.08 3.54
C LEU A 22 -7.57 -3.66 4.95
N SER A 23 -7.03 -4.87 5.00
CA SER A 23 -6.60 -5.56 6.21
C SER A 23 -5.79 -6.80 5.84
N GLY A 24 -5.06 -7.37 6.79
CA GLY A 24 -4.16 -8.49 6.57
C GLY A 24 -4.90 -9.74 6.10
N ILE A 25 -6.02 -10.08 6.74
CA ILE A 25 -6.81 -11.25 6.34
C ILE A 25 -7.48 -11.03 4.97
N LYS A 26 -7.88 -9.79 4.64
CA LYS A 26 -8.53 -9.50 3.35
C LYS A 26 -7.58 -9.56 2.14
N VAL A 27 -6.26 -9.46 2.35
CA VAL A 27 -5.27 -9.57 1.27
C VAL A 27 -5.10 -11.01 0.83
N VAL A 28 -5.15 -11.94 1.78
CA VAL A 28 -5.00 -13.38 1.52
C VAL A 28 -6.32 -14.06 1.17
N ASP A 29 -7.42 -13.31 1.10
CA ASP A 29 -8.74 -13.84 0.78
C ASP A 29 -8.90 -14.01 -0.73
N PRO A 30 -8.96 -15.25 -1.25
CA PRO A 30 -9.02 -15.49 -2.69
C PRO A 30 -10.36 -15.06 -3.30
N LYS A 31 -11.41 -14.86 -2.49
CA LYS A 31 -12.76 -14.52 -2.96
C LYS A 31 -13.41 -13.47 -2.05
N PRO A 32 -12.99 -12.19 -2.15
CA PRO A 32 -13.43 -11.12 -1.26
C PRO A 32 -14.94 -10.83 -1.30
N ASP A 33 -15.63 -11.27 -2.36
CA ASP A 33 -17.06 -11.03 -2.58
C ASP A 33 -17.94 -12.28 -2.33
N SER A 34 -17.35 -13.40 -1.89
CA SER A 34 -18.10 -14.62 -1.56
C SER A 34 -18.68 -14.60 -0.14
N CYS A 35 -19.84 -15.24 0.05
CA CYS A 35 -20.41 -15.51 1.37
C CYS A 35 -19.52 -16.49 2.15
N CYS A 36 -19.53 -16.37 3.49
CA CYS A 36 -18.75 -17.22 4.42
C CYS A 36 -17.22 -17.17 4.23
N ARG A 37 -16.67 -16.05 3.74
CA ARG A 37 -15.23 -15.87 3.57
C ARG A 37 -14.46 -15.82 4.92
N PRO A 38 -13.21 -16.32 4.97
CA PRO A 38 -12.38 -16.30 6.19
C PRO A 38 -12.22 -14.89 6.77
N SER A 39 -12.13 -13.87 5.92
CA SER A 39 -12.04 -12.46 6.35
C SER A 39 -13.31 -11.91 7.01
N CYS A 40 -14.45 -12.58 6.85
CA CYS A 40 -15.67 -12.27 7.58
C CYS A 40 -15.70 -12.99 8.93
N MET A 41 -15.38 -14.29 8.93
CA MET A 41 -15.41 -15.15 10.12
C MET A 41 -14.35 -14.75 11.16
N TRP A 42 -13.16 -14.35 10.71
CA TRP A 42 -12.05 -13.94 11.58
C TRP A 42 -11.81 -12.43 11.60
N SER A 43 -12.82 -11.63 11.26
CA SER A 43 -12.68 -10.17 11.21
C SER A 43 -12.27 -9.54 12.55
N CYS A 44 -12.53 -10.21 13.68
CA CYS A 44 -12.10 -9.78 15.02
C CYS A 44 -10.62 -10.03 15.30
N PHE A 45 -9.99 -10.98 14.59
CA PHE A 45 -8.57 -11.32 14.68
C PHE A 45 -7.77 -10.78 13.49
N ASP A 46 -8.36 -9.85 12.73
CA ASP A 46 -7.76 -9.30 11.53
C ASP A 46 -6.57 -8.39 11.86
N PHE A 47 -5.40 -8.74 11.33
CA PHE A 47 -4.23 -7.89 11.42
C PHE A 47 -4.46 -6.64 10.57
N TYR A 48 -4.08 -5.47 11.09
CA TYR A 48 -4.14 -4.21 10.34
C TYR A 48 -5.54 -3.84 9.78
N PRO A 49 -6.60 -3.73 10.60
CA PRO A 49 -7.96 -3.38 10.15
C PRO A 49 -8.04 -1.91 9.68
N ASN A 50 -7.49 -1.61 8.50
CA ASN A 50 -7.37 -0.27 7.94
C ASN A 50 -8.73 0.29 7.57
N ASP A 51 -9.61 -0.56 7.05
CA ASP A 51 -10.99 -0.20 6.70
C ASP A 51 -11.81 0.30 7.88
N ARG A 52 -11.50 -0.16 9.10
CA ARG A 52 -12.09 0.34 10.34
C ARG A 52 -11.39 1.59 10.83
N ARG A 53 -10.05 1.58 10.86
CA ARG A 53 -9.23 2.69 11.38
C ARG A 53 -9.33 3.95 10.54
N VAL A 54 -9.38 3.83 9.21
CA VAL A 54 -9.45 4.98 8.30
C VAL A 54 -10.72 5.81 8.51
N ARG A 55 -11.79 5.18 9.01
CA ARG A 55 -13.07 5.85 9.34
C ARG A 55 -12.98 6.76 10.55
N THR A 56 -11.92 6.67 11.36
CA THR A 56 -11.73 7.52 12.55
C THR A 56 -10.66 8.58 12.35
N ILE A 57 -9.97 8.59 11.19
CA ILE A 57 -8.95 9.58 10.86
C ILE A 57 -9.64 10.88 10.47
N THR A 58 -9.21 11.99 11.06
CA THR A 58 -9.78 13.33 10.84
C THR A 58 -8.89 14.23 9.98
N CYS A 59 -7.60 13.93 9.86
CA CYS A 59 -6.67 14.64 8.99
C CYS A 59 -6.82 14.24 7.51
N PRO A 60 -6.34 15.04 6.55
CA PRO A 60 -6.32 14.68 5.14
C PRO A 60 -5.65 13.33 4.86
N VAL A 61 -6.31 12.47 4.09
CA VAL A 61 -5.84 11.14 3.71
C VAL A 61 -5.79 11.05 2.19
N PHE A 62 -4.58 10.84 1.66
CA PHE A 62 -4.31 10.61 0.25
C PHE A 62 -3.96 9.13 0.01
N ILE A 63 -4.66 8.51 -0.95
CA ILE A 63 -4.49 7.10 -1.30
C ILE A 63 -4.08 6.99 -2.76
N MET A 64 -3.00 6.25 -3.00
CA MET A 64 -2.46 5.97 -4.32
C MET A 64 -2.42 4.46 -4.54
N HIS A 65 -2.88 3.96 -5.69
CA HIS A 65 -2.92 2.52 -5.97
C HIS A 65 -2.95 2.23 -7.48
N GLY A 66 -2.05 1.39 -7.98
CA GLY A 66 -2.06 0.97 -9.39
C GLY A 66 -3.27 0.11 -9.74
N GLN A 67 -3.93 0.35 -10.88
CA GLN A 67 -5.08 -0.49 -11.27
C GLN A 67 -4.70 -1.91 -11.69
N ARG A 68 -3.42 -2.16 -11.99
CA ARG A 68 -2.88 -3.46 -12.39
C ARG A 68 -1.99 -4.07 -11.31
N ASP A 69 -2.21 -3.68 -10.05
CA ASP A 69 -1.46 -4.21 -8.91
C ASP A 69 -1.73 -5.72 -8.76
N ASP A 70 -0.68 -6.50 -8.96
CA ASP A 70 -0.62 -7.95 -8.94
C ASP A 70 -0.30 -8.52 -7.54
N ILE A 71 0.15 -7.67 -6.62
CA ILE A 71 0.48 -8.06 -5.24
C ILE A 71 -0.69 -7.76 -4.30
N ILE A 72 -1.23 -6.55 -4.37
CA ILE A 72 -2.38 -6.09 -3.59
C ILE A 72 -3.45 -5.61 -4.57
N PRO A 73 -4.50 -6.41 -4.85
CA PRO A 73 -5.49 -6.05 -5.85
C PRO A 73 -6.08 -4.64 -5.66
N PHE A 74 -6.28 -3.93 -6.76
CA PHE A 74 -6.75 -2.53 -6.80
C PHE A 74 -7.97 -2.22 -5.91
N TYR A 75 -8.88 -3.19 -5.73
CA TYR A 75 -10.07 -2.99 -4.90
C TYR A 75 -9.71 -2.61 -3.45
N HIS A 76 -8.51 -2.96 -2.96
CA HIS A 76 -8.09 -2.60 -1.62
C HIS A 76 -7.94 -1.09 -1.45
N GLY A 77 -7.14 -0.44 -2.30
CA GLY A 77 -6.98 1.01 -2.31
C GLY A 77 -8.29 1.72 -2.61
N PHE A 78 -9.06 1.25 -3.59
CA PHE A 78 -10.33 1.87 -3.95
C PHE A 78 -11.37 1.80 -2.82
N ARG A 79 -11.56 0.64 -2.18
CA ARG A 79 -12.50 0.50 -1.06
C ARG A 79 -12.02 1.29 0.16
N LEU A 80 -10.72 1.37 0.41
CA LEU A 80 -10.16 2.15 1.51
C LEU A 80 -10.37 3.66 1.30
N HIS A 81 -10.20 4.14 0.06
CA HIS A 81 -10.53 5.51 -0.34
C HIS A 81 -12.00 5.81 -0.09
N LYS A 82 -12.90 4.92 -0.51
CA LYS A 82 -14.34 5.04 -0.25
C LYS A 82 -14.72 4.94 1.24
N ALA A 83 -13.92 4.28 2.07
CA ALA A 83 -14.15 4.17 3.51
C ALA A 83 -13.65 5.38 4.31
N THR A 84 -12.73 6.18 3.75
CA THR A 84 -12.17 7.40 4.37
C THR A 84 -13.27 8.43 4.59
N GLN A 85 -13.30 9.16 5.70
CA GLN A 85 -14.32 10.19 5.94
C GLN A 85 -14.34 11.24 4.81
N LYS A 86 -15.51 11.69 4.36
CA LYS A 86 -15.63 12.63 3.24
C LYS A 86 -14.85 13.94 3.48
N ALA A 87 -14.89 14.46 4.71
CA ALA A 87 -14.17 15.68 5.10
C ALA A 87 -12.64 15.53 5.09
N SER A 88 -12.14 14.29 5.22
CA SER A 88 -10.72 13.97 5.32
C SER A 88 -10.18 13.33 4.03
N ARG A 89 -11.02 13.09 3.02
CA ARG A 89 -10.68 12.31 1.85
C ARG A 89 -10.11 13.20 0.75
N TRP A 90 -8.82 13.03 0.47
CA TRP A 90 -8.18 13.61 -0.71
C TRP A 90 -8.60 12.85 -1.99
N PRO A 91 -8.62 13.48 -3.18
CA PRO A 91 -8.70 12.74 -4.44
C PRO A 91 -7.68 11.61 -4.50
N GLY A 92 -8.09 10.44 -4.96
CA GLY A 92 -7.20 9.30 -5.08
C GLY A 92 -6.42 9.34 -6.40
N TYR A 93 -5.21 8.79 -6.40
CA TYR A 93 -4.39 8.61 -7.61
C TYR A 93 -4.35 7.13 -7.99
N PHE A 94 -5.06 6.75 -9.05
CA PHE A 94 -5.24 5.35 -9.49
C PHE A 94 -4.80 5.09 -10.94
N PRO A 95 -3.51 5.20 -11.28
CA PRO A 95 -3.05 5.08 -12.66
C PRO A 95 -3.40 3.72 -13.27
N ALA A 96 -3.99 3.74 -14.47
CA ALA A 96 -4.58 2.57 -15.13
C ALA A 96 -3.54 1.52 -15.57
N ARG A 97 -2.26 1.91 -15.69
CA ARG A 97 -1.19 1.05 -16.23
C ARG A 97 -0.16 0.61 -15.20
N ALA A 98 -0.23 1.12 -13.97
CA ALA A 98 0.72 0.77 -12.92
C ALA A 98 0.23 -0.43 -12.10
N GLY A 99 1.19 -1.24 -11.67
CA GLY A 99 1.09 -2.28 -10.65
C GLY A 99 1.59 -1.82 -9.27
N HIS A 100 2.09 -2.78 -8.45
CA HIS A 100 2.46 -2.53 -7.06
C HIS A 100 3.75 -1.71 -6.91
N ASN A 101 4.75 -2.03 -7.74
CA ASN A 101 6.15 -1.60 -7.58
C ASN A 101 6.61 -0.57 -8.62
N ASP A 102 5.74 -0.17 -9.53
CA ASP A 102 6.01 0.71 -10.67
C ASP A 102 5.10 1.95 -10.68
N LEU A 103 4.47 2.27 -9.54
CA LEU A 103 3.54 3.38 -9.42
C LEU A 103 4.21 4.74 -9.71
N VAL A 104 5.49 4.87 -9.35
CA VAL A 104 6.30 6.06 -9.58
C VAL A 104 6.82 6.08 -11.02
N GLU A 105 7.29 4.94 -11.50
CA GLU A 105 7.95 4.75 -12.78
C GLU A 105 6.99 4.90 -13.96
N THR A 106 5.71 4.57 -13.77
CA THR A 106 4.69 4.67 -14.81
C THR A 106 4.47 6.12 -15.26
N ASP A 107 4.45 7.07 -14.32
CA ASP A 107 4.35 8.50 -14.59
C ASP A 107 4.92 9.30 -13.41
N MET A 108 6.23 9.53 -13.46
CA MET A 108 6.96 10.22 -12.39
C MET A 108 6.47 11.65 -12.19
N ARG A 109 6.09 12.34 -13.29
CA ARG A 109 5.65 13.72 -13.23
C ARG A 109 4.28 13.83 -12.57
N ALA A 110 3.33 12.97 -12.95
CA ALA A 110 2.03 12.93 -12.31
C ALA A 110 2.15 12.52 -10.83
N TYR A 111 2.93 11.47 -10.53
CA TYR A 111 3.12 10.97 -9.17
C TYR A 111 3.60 12.07 -8.20
N PHE A 112 4.71 12.75 -8.54
CA PHE A 112 5.22 13.83 -7.69
C PHE A 112 4.34 15.08 -7.74
N GLY A 113 3.63 15.33 -8.86
CA GLY A 113 2.64 16.40 -8.95
C GLY A 113 1.52 16.24 -7.93
N GLU A 114 0.93 15.05 -7.85
CA GLU A 114 -0.15 14.74 -6.90
C GLU A 114 0.33 14.83 -5.43
N ILE A 115 1.52 14.28 -5.13
CA ILE A 115 2.11 14.40 -3.79
C ILE A 115 2.39 15.86 -3.44
N SER A 116 2.97 16.64 -4.37
CA SER A 116 3.26 18.05 -4.15
C SER A 116 1.98 18.85 -3.90
N SER A 117 0.91 18.57 -4.65
CA SER A 117 -0.40 19.20 -4.43
C SER A 117 -0.95 18.87 -3.05
N PHE A 118 -0.90 17.61 -2.65
CA PHE A 118 -1.34 17.18 -1.31
C PHE A 118 -0.56 17.87 -0.20
N LEU A 119 0.77 17.87 -0.28
CA LEU A 119 1.64 18.48 0.74
C LEU A 119 1.47 20.00 0.83
N HIS A 120 1.30 20.67 -0.31
CA HIS A 120 1.04 22.10 -0.36
C HIS A 120 -0.23 22.46 0.42
N ASP A 121 -1.30 21.69 0.22
CA ASP A 121 -2.59 21.98 0.85
C ASP A 121 -2.64 21.55 2.31
N VAL A 122 -1.97 20.45 2.68
CA VAL A 122 -1.72 20.10 4.09
C VAL A 122 -0.98 21.22 4.81
N LYS A 123 0.03 21.84 4.18
CA LYS A 123 0.76 22.98 4.76
C LYS A 123 -0.13 24.20 4.96
N ARG A 124 -1.03 24.48 4.01
CA ARG A 124 -2.02 25.56 4.12
C ARG A 124 -3.00 25.32 5.26
N ILE A 125 -3.55 24.12 5.37
CA ILE A 125 -4.45 23.71 6.46
C ILE A 125 -3.76 23.87 7.80
N ALA A 126 -2.50 23.42 7.92
CA ALA A 126 -1.70 23.59 9.13
C ALA A 126 -1.44 25.07 9.50
N SER A 127 -1.46 25.96 8.51
CA SER A 127 -1.32 27.42 8.70
C SER A 127 -2.66 28.12 8.98
N GLY A 128 -3.76 27.36 9.16
CA GLY A 128 -5.10 27.90 9.44
C GLY A 128 -5.86 28.39 8.21
N ILE A 129 -5.34 28.14 7.00
CA ILE A 129 -6.01 28.52 5.75
C ILE A 129 -7.00 27.42 5.37
N GLN A 130 -8.27 27.78 5.21
CA GLN A 130 -9.28 26.86 4.69
C GLN A 130 -8.91 26.46 3.26
N VAL A 131 -8.86 25.17 3.02
CA VAL A 131 -8.68 24.58 1.70
C VAL A 131 -9.96 23.82 1.40
N GLU A 132 -10.68 24.25 0.37
CA GLU A 132 -11.78 23.46 -0.17
C GLU A 132 -11.20 22.13 -0.69
N PRO A 133 -11.78 20.98 -0.36
CA PRO A 133 -11.30 19.71 -0.88
C PRO A 133 -11.29 19.77 -2.41
N PRO A 134 -10.22 19.28 -3.09
CA PRO A 134 -10.16 19.38 -4.53
C PRO A 134 -11.42 18.75 -5.12
N SER A 135 -12.15 19.54 -5.90
CA SER A 135 -13.39 19.08 -6.51
C SER A 135 -13.14 17.78 -7.24
N ASN A 136 -14.04 16.82 -7.06
CA ASN A 136 -14.00 15.46 -7.57
C ASN A 136 -14.18 15.40 -9.10
N GLU A 137 -13.67 16.39 -9.84
CA GLU A 137 -13.53 16.39 -11.29
C GLU A 137 -12.54 15.29 -11.64
N LYS A 138 -13.13 14.09 -11.79
CA LYS A 138 -12.60 12.84 -12.30
C LYS A 138 -11.07 12.81 -12.41
N PRO A 139 -10.36 11.97 -11.61
CA PRO A 139 -9.03 11.52 -12.03
C PRO A 139 -9.14 11.07 -13.50
N GLN A 140 -8.25 11.53 -14.37
CA GLN A 140 -8.17 11.10 -15.78
C GLN A 140 -7.80 9.62 -15.85
N GLN A 141 -8.69 8.73 -15.42
CA GLN A 141 -8.40 7.32 -15.23
C GLN A 141 -9.59 6.53 -15.76
N VAL A 142 -9.29 5.89 -16.89
CA VAL A 142 -10.16 5.16 -17.82
C VAL A 142 -10.97 4.06 -17.11
N GLN A 143 -12.22 3.88 -17.54
CA GLN A 143 -13.15 2.86 -17.05
C GLN A 143 -12.64 1.44 -17.29
N MET A 144 -12.72 0.59 -16.26
CA MET A 144 -12.53 -0.86 -16.37
C MET A 144 -13.87 -1.54 -16.68
N VAL A 145 -13.92 -2.28 -17.79
CA VAL A 145 -14.98 -3.24 -18.10
C VAL A 145 -14.68 -4.54 -17.37
N VAL A 146 -15.58 -4.95 -16.47
CA VAL A 146 -15.52 -6.25 -15.78
C VAL A 146 -15.93 -7.33 -16.78
N LYS A 147 -14.98 -8.19 -17.20
CA LYS A 147 -15.30 -9.45 -17.88
C LYS A 147 -15.40 -10.56 -16.84
N THR A 148 -16.63 -11.00 -16.57
CA THR A 148 -16.93 -12.25 -15.87
C THR A 148 -16.67 -13.43 -16.80
N SER A 149 -15.82 -14.38 -16.40
CA SER A 149 -15.78 -15.71 -17.01
C SER A 149 -15.84 -16.79 -15.95
N THR A 150 -16.93 -17.55 -16.01
CA THR A 150 -17.22 -18.81 -15.32
C THR A 150 -16.42 -19.97 -15.94
N ALA A 151 -15.79 -20.80 -15.10
CA ALA A 151 -15.76 -22.28 -15.23
C ALA A 151 -14.88 -22.89 -14.12
N ALA A 152 -15.40 -23.94 -13.47
CA ALA A 152 -14.64 -24.89 -12.63
C ALA A 152 -13.97 -25.97 -13.53
N PRO A 153 -13.03 -26.76 -12.99
CA PRO A 153 -13.40 -28.13 -12.63
C PRO A 153 -12.69 -28.70 -11.38
N GLU A 154 -12.92 -29.99 -11.16
CA GLU A 154 -12.97 -30.79 -9.94
C GLU A 154 -11.65 -31.40 -9.41
N VAL A 155 -11.64 -31.62 -8.09
CA VAL A 155 -11.18 -32.79 -7.28
C VAL A 155 -9.93 -33.58 -7.72
N PHE A 156 -8.94 -33.69 -6.83
CA PHE A 156 -8.31 -34.98 -6.46
C PHE A 156 -7.66 -34.90 -5.06
N ALA A 157 -7.80 -35.98 -4.29
CA ALA A 157 -7.39 -36.15 -2.91
C ALA A 157 -6.00 -36.79 -2.81
N GLU A 158 -5.21 -36.45 -1.78
CA GLU A 158 -4.44 -37.41 -0.97
C GLU A 158 -3.79 -36.71 0.25
N GLY A 159 -3.84 -37.39 1.40
CA GLY A 159 -3.35 -36.88 2.68
C GLY A 159 -1.87 -37.19 2.91
N THR A 160 -1.19 -36.37 3.71
CA THR A 160 0.05 -36.75 4.40
C THR A 160 0.19 -35.98 5.72
N ARG A 161 0.78 -36.69 6.69
CA ARG A 161 0.90 -36.42 8.13
C ARG A 161 1.62 -35.10 8.44
N ILE A 162 1.12 -34.38 9.46
CA ILE A 162 1.79 -33.21 10.05
C ILE A 162 2.98 -33.69 10.88
N GLY A 163 4.19 -33.44 10.38
CA GLY A 163 5.42 -33.41 11.17
C GLY A 163 5.63 -32.00 11.72
N ASN A 164 5.88 -31.90 13.03
CA ASN A 164 6.36 -30.69 13.68
C ASN A 164 7.83 -30.48 13.29
N ASP A 165 8.14 -29.55 12.39
CA ASP A 165 9.49 -28.98 12.27
C ASP A 165 9.41 -27.46 12.30
N PHE A 166 9.78 -26.97 13.47
CA PHE A 166 9.88 -25.62 13.96
C PHE A 166 11.28 -25.06 13.58
N LEU A 167 11.32 -23.86 13.00
CA LEU A 167 12.50 -23.06 12.63
C LEU A 167 13.42 -23.63 11.51
N GLY A 168 13.00 -23.45 10.26
CA GLY A 168 13.90 -23.41 9.10
C GLY A 168 14.25 -21.96 8.73
N SER A 169 15.53 -21.62 8.66
CA SER A 169 16.03 -20.34 8.17
C SER A 169 15.72 -20.16 6.69
N HIS A 170 14.58 -19.55 6.38
CA HIS A 170 14.28 -19.13 5.01
C HIS A 170 15.14 -17.93 4.63
N PRO A 171 15.82 -17.94 3.46
CA PRO A 171 16.51 -16.76 2.96
C PRO A 171 15.49 -15.63 2.75
N GLU A 172 15.87 -14.40 3.12
CA GLU A 172 15.01 -13.23 2.97
C GLU A 172 14.48 -13.12 1.53
N PRO A 173 13.17 -12.88 1.33
CA PRO A 173 12.63 -12.65 0.01
C PRO A 173 13.27 -11.39 -0.59
N LYS A 174 13.89 -11.54 -1.77
CA LYS A 174 14.52 -10.43 -2.48
C LYS A 174 13.43 -9.47 -2.98
N ALA A 175 13.37 -8.28 -2.39
CA ALA A 175 12.46 -7.23 -2.85
C ALA A 175 13.03 -6.54 -4.10
N GLY A 176 12.34 -6.65 -5.25
CA GLY A 176 12.65 -5.94 -6.49
C GLY A 176 13.12 -6.83 -7.65
N PRO A 177 13.07 -6.35 -8.90
CA PRO A 177 13.43 -7.11 -10.12
C PRO A 177 14.78 -7.84 -10.03
N GLU A 178 14.85 -9.04 -10.62
CA GLU A 178 16.07 -9.89 -10.66
C GLU A 178 17.06 -9.47 -11.77
N ASP A 179 16.83 -8.32 -12.42
CA ASP A 179 17.65 -7.78 -13.51
C ASP A 179 18.92 -7.05 -13.04
N GLY A 180 19.29 -7.21 -11.77
CA GLY A 180 20.52 -6.65 -11.20
C GLY A 180 20.49 -5.15 -10.91
N ARG A 181 19.44 -4.41 -11.29
CA ARG A 181 19.37 -2.95 -11.11
C ARG A 181 19.52 -2.47 -9.66
N TYR A 182 19.13 -3.30 -8.70
CA TYR A 182 19.19 -2.98 -7.26
C TYR A 182 20.32 -3.71 -6.52
N GLU A 183 21.18 -4.44 -7.23
CA GLU A 183 22.19 -5.29 -6.59
C GLU A 183 23.26 -4.48 -5.83
N GLN A 184 23.59 -3.28 -6.33
CA GLN A 184 24.52 -2.36 -5.68
C GLN A 184 23.93 -1.73 -4.41
N LEU A 185 22.62 -1.43 -4.43
CA LEU A 185 21.87 -0.93 -3.26
C LEU A 185 21.76 -2.00 -2.17
N ARG A 186 21.56 -3.28 -2.55
CA ARG A 186 21.48 -4.41 -1.62
C ARG A 186 22.82 -4.72 -0.91
N LYS A 187 23.95 -4.44 -1.56
CA LYS A 187 25.30 -4.70 -0.99
C LYS A 187 25.83 -3.56 -0.12
N GLY A 188 25.05 -2.50 0.12
CA GLY A 188 25.47 -1.35 0.94
C GLY A 188 26.58 -0.49 0.33
N ASN A 189 27.01 -0.78 -0.90
CA ASN A 189 28.06 -0.05 -1.60
C ASN A 189 27.46 1.11 -2.39
N ILE A 190 27.02 2.14 -1.69
CA ILE A 190 26.66 3.42 -2.31
C ILE A 190 27.92 4.30 -2.28
N CYS A 191 28.63 4.37 -3.40
CA CYS A 191 29.56 5.46 -3.65
C CYS A 191 28.79 6.58 -4.36
N VAL A 192 28.50 7.66 -3.62
CA VAL A 192 27.96 8.90 -4.20
C VAL A 192 29.17 9.71 -4.72
N PRO A 193 29.25 10.03 -6.02
CA PRO A 193 30.30 10.93 -6.48
C PRO A 193 29.97 12.34 -6.00
N GLY A 194 30.72 12.79 -4.99
CA GLY A 194 30.64 14.15 -4.44
C GLY A 194 29.79 14.26 -3.17
N GLY A 195 30.36 13.91 -2.00
CA GLY A 195 29.80 14.31 -0.71
C GLY A 195 30.13 13.35 0.45
N VAL A 196 31.12 13.75 1.26
CA VAL A 196 31.46 13.34 2.65
C VAL A 196 31.15 11.89 3.04
N GLY A 197 32.18 11.04 2.99
CA GLY A 197 32.14 9.68 3.53
C GLY A 197 32.09 9.66 5.06
N ILE A 198 31.12 8.93 5.61
CA ILE A 198 31.11 8.56 7.03
C ILE A 198 31.74 7.18 7.11
N GLY A 199 33.05 7.13 7.36
CA GLY A 199 33.77 5.88 7.60
C GLY A 199 33.32 5.25 8.92
N ALA A 200 32.83 4.02 8.87
CA ALA A 200 32.63 3.20 10.06
C ALA A 200 34.02 2.85 10.63
N SER A 201 34.35 3.43 11.80
CA SER A 201 35.55 3.10 12.56
C SER A 201 35.43 1.67 13.09
N ALA A 202 36.39 0.83 12.71
CA ALA A 202 36.58 -0.50 13.28
C ALA A 202 37.04 -0.38 14.75
N LEU A 203 36.34 -1.05 15.67
CA LEU A 203 36.83 -1.34 17.02
C LEU A 203 37.51 -2.72 16.98
N ALA A 204 38.80 -2.76 17.30
CA ALA A 204 39.58 -3.98 17.50
C ALA A 204 39.31 -4.56 18.91
N PRO A 205 39.37 -5.89 19.10
CA PRO A 205 39.18 -6.50 20.41
C PRO A 205 40.47 -6.44 21.25
N LEU A 206 40.30 -6.24 22.56
CA LEU A 206 41.26 -6.64 23.60
C LEU A 206 40.90 -8.04 24.08
#